data_AF-W4FZH3-F1
#
_entry.id   AF-W4FZH3-F1
#
_cell.length_a   1.000
_cell.length_b   1.000
_cell.length_c   1.000
_cell.angle_alpha   90.00
_cell.angle_beta   90.00
_cell.angle_gamma   90.00
#
_symmetry.space_group_name_H-M   'P 1'
#
loop_
_entity.id
_entity.type
_entity.pdbx_description
1 polymer ?
#
loop_
_entity_poly.entity_id
_entity_poly.type
_entity_poly.pdbx_seq_one_letter_code
_entity_poly.pdbx_strand_id
1 'polypeptide(L)'
;MRALKRFPTETWVPFFVEGLSMVRHLRGPDHPATLDTMKTIGRWYCRSHMYDQGMPLLRECLEIKARIGDTDIKVMDTVHYLGELLYVQDQVVEAQALFGQVYEQMCRVSGPGHPLAMDAQSNIATCAVARGHYAAAEATFSEYFNEMLRQYGVGHRHTISSLLSLGKVRRLRGNFDLAKANLLHCIENYRDMDKLALVYESQYELGLVAYSTGEYNEATSKLSDSYSTYASHYGPTSTECGGVLLTRFLVHIEMVPAFASLEIVDDFLSRFHTTGAFNSGWSNWKCLACFGLICGDMVMCLECSRLSYRLCQSCAQATPLLSLEQCAHSNNSSSWKAFTPPLRYLLEHRLTLLAQAEQWDEYAHTPTRTLHFATSFKSKTHNSLYI
;
A
#
# COMPACT_ATOMS: atom_id res chain seq x y z
N MET A 1 6.71 -27.81 -4.78
CA MET A 1 5.74 -26.83 -4.22
C MET A 1 5.31 -25.73 -5.21
N ARG A 2 6.17 -25.11 -6.05
CA ARG A 2 5.73 -24.09 -7.05
C ARG A 2 4.59 -24.52 -7.98
N ALA A 3 4.45 -25.82 -8.27
CA ALA A 3 3.38 -26.38 -9.10
C ALA A 3 1.97 -26.20 -8.52
N LEU A 4 1.83 -26.09 -7.18
CA LEU A 4 0.53 -26.09 -6.50
C LEU A 4 -0.29 -24.82 -6.72
N LYS A 5 0.32 -23.69 -7.11
CA LYS A 5 -0.42 -22.45 -7.45
C LYS A 5 -1.38 -22.62 -8.63
N ARG A 6 -1.14 -23.63 -9.49
CA ARG A 6 -1.97 -23.92 -10.66
C ARG A 6 -3.17 -24.80 -10.34
N PHE A 7 -3.25 -25.34 -9.13
CA PHE A 7 -4.30 -26.26 -8.72
C PHE A 7 -5.24 -25.60 -7.68
N PRO A 8 -6.54 -25.88 -7.74
CA PRO A 8 -7.52 -25.41 -6.76
C PRO A 8 -7.10 -25.77 -5.33
N THR A 9 -7.45 -24.92 -4.35
CA THR A 9 -7.15 -25.13 -2.93
C THR A 9 -7.60 -26.50 -2.43
N GLU A 10 -8.78 -26.95 -2.88
CA GLU A 10 -9.38 -28.26 -2.59
C GLU A 10 -8.46 -29.45 -2.92
N THR A 11 -7.54 -29.29 -3.87
CA THR A 11 -6.65 -30.38 -4.30
C THR A 11 -5.47 -30.59 -3.37
N TRP A 12 -4.97 -29.55 -2.70
CA TRP A 12 -3.73 -29.62 -1.91
C TRP A 12 -3.91 -29.39 -0.42
N VAL A 13 -5.00 -28.74 -0.01
CA VAL A 13 -5.36 -28.58 1.41
C VAL A 13 -5.39 -29.93 2.14
N PRO A 14 -6.04 -31.00 1.62
CA PRO A 14 -6.07 -32.29 2.31
C PRO A 14 -4.68 -32.88 2.55
N PHE A 15 -3.80 -32.83 1.55
CA PHE A 15 -2.42 -33.33 1.66
C PHE A 15 -1.61 -32.58 2.72
N PHE A 16 -1.85 -31.28 2.90
CA PHE A 16 -1.17 -30.50 3.93
C PHE A 16 -1.65 -30.87 5.33
N VAL A 17 -2.97 -31.03 5.51
CA VAL A 17 -3.55 -31.46 6.79
C VAL A 17 -3.06 -32.86 7.16
N GLU A 18 -3.13 -33.80 6.21
CA GLU A 18 -2.69 -35.18 6.41
C GLU A 18 -1.18 -35.26 6.67
N GLY A 19 -0.36 -34.58 5.85
CA GLY A 19 1.09 -34.57 5.99
C GLY A 19 1.56 -33.98 7.32
N LEU A 20 0.95 -32.89 7.78
CA LEU A 20 1.24 -32.30 9.08
C LEU A 20 0.82 -33.23 10.22
N SER A 21 -0.36 -33.84 10.13
CA SER A 21 -0.85 -34.83 11.11
C SER A 21 0.10 -36.02 11.22
N MET A 22 0.53 -36.57 10.08
CA MET A 22 1.46 -37.69 10.00
C MET A 22 2.81 -37.37 10.66
N VAL A 23 3.43 -36.23 10.31
CA VAL A 23 4.71 -35.82 10.90
C VAL A 23 4.57 -35.56 12.41
N ARG A 24 3.49 -34.91 12.85
CA ARG A 24 3.18 -34.72 14.28
C ARG A 24 3.08 -36.05 15.03
N HIS A 25 2.41 -37.04 14.44
CA HIS A 25 2.26 -38.37 15.05
C HIS A 25 3.58 -39.14 15.11
N LEU A 26 4.35 -39.15 14.01
CA LEU A 26 5.57 -39.95 13.90
C LEU A 26 6.76 -39.36 14.66
N ARG A 27 6.85 -38.03 14.77
CA ARG A 27 8.02 -37.33 15.33
C ARG A 27 7.72 -36.56 16.62
N GLY A 28 6.45 -36.34 16.93
CA GLY A 28 6.01 -35.48 18.02
C GLY A 28 5.84 -34.01 17.58
N PRO A 29 5.04 -33.23 18.35
CA PRO A 29 4.73 -31.84 18.02
C PRO A 29 5.94 -30.90 18.05
N ASP A 30 6.91 -31.19 18.92
CA ASP A 30 8.04 -30.28 19.19
C ASP A 30 9.28 -30.61 18.33
N HIS A 31 9.21 -31.63 17.49
CA HIS A 31 10.33 -32.07 16.67
C HIS A 31 10.63 -31.06 15.54
N PRO A 32 11.92 -30.77 15.23
CA PRO A 32 12.29 -29.79 14.20
C PRO A 32 11.61 -29.98 12.84
N ALA A 33 11.48 -31.24 12.38
CA ALA A 33 10.78 -31.55 11.14
C ALA A 33 9.28 -31.17 11.17
N THR A 34 8.62 -31.33 12.33
CA THR A 34 7.23 -30.91 12.54
C THR A 34 7.11 -29.39 12.42
N LEU A 35 8.00 -28.67 13.09
CA LEU A 35 8.03 -27.21 13.08
C LEU A 35 8.33 -26.65 11.69
N ASP A 36 9.27 -27.25 10.95
CA ASP A 36 9.55 -26.87 9.57
C ASP A 36 8.38 -27.16 8.63
N THR A 37 7.64 -28.24 8.88
CA THR A 37 6.42 -28.59 8.14
C THR A 37 5.32 -27.56 8.40
N MET A 38 5.06 -27.23 9.68
CA MET A 38 4.11 -26.17 10.08
C MET A 38 4.44 -24.83 9.45
N LYS A 39 5.71 -24.41 9.53
CA LYS A 39 6.20 -23.15 8.92
C LYS A 39 5.96 -23.13 7.42
N THR A 40 6.28 -24.24 6.73
CA THR A 40 6.17 -24.32 5.28
C THR A 40 4.71 -24.29 4.82
N ILE A 41 3.84 -25.07 5.48
CA ILE A 41 2.39 -25.10 5.20
C ILE A 41 1.77 -23.74 5.54
N GLY A 42 2.10 -23.15 6.69
CA GLY A 42 1.62 -21.85 7.11
C GLY A 42 1.98 -20.74 6.11
N ARG A 43 3.25 -20.70 5.68
CA ARG A 43 3.70 -19.80 4.60
C ARG A 43 2.92 -20.02 3.31
N TRP A 44 2.66 -21.27 2.95
CA TRP A 44 1.91 -21.57 1.72
C TRP A 44 0.47 -21.07 1.78
N TYR A 45 -0.25 -21.37 2.87
CA TYR A 45 -1.60 -20.86 3.11
C TYR A 45 -1.63 -19.32 2.99
N CYS A 46 -0.72 -18.62 3.66
CA CYS A 46 -0.66 -17.16 3.58
C CYS A 46 -0.34 -16.64 2.17
N ARG A 47 0.56 -17.30 1.41
CA ARG A 47 0.84 -16.95 0.00
C ARG A 47 -0.33 -17.24 -0.95
N SER A 48 -1.28 -18.05 -0.51
CA SER A 48 -2.56 -18.32 -1.18
C SER A 48 -3.72 -17.48 -0.60
N HIS A 49 -3.41 -16.46 0.21
CA HIS A 49 -4.39 -15.57 0.86
C HIS A 49 -5.32 -16.29 1.86
N MET A 50 -4.94 -17.48 2.31
CA MET A 50 -5.63 -18.29 3.31
C MET A 50 -5.03 -18.00 4.70
N TYR A 51 -5.13 -16.74 5.13
CA TYR A 51 -4.45 -16.28 6.34
C TYR A 51 -4.98 -16.93 7.62
N ASP A 52 -6.29 -17.18 7.69
CA ASP A 52 -6.96 -17.83 8.83
C ASP A 52 -6.42 -19.24 9.10
N GLN A 53 -5.93 -19.92 8.06
CA GLN A 53 -5.28 -21.23 8.19
C GLN A 53 -3.77 -21.10 8.40
N GLY A 54 -3.13 -20.13 7.73
CA GLY A 54 -1.67 -20.01 7.71
C GLY A 54 -1.08 -19.36 8.95
N MET A 55 -1.68 -18.26 9.44
CA MET A 55 -1.16 -17.51 10.57
C MET A 55 -1.17 -18.29 11.89
N PRO A 56 -2.23 -19.06 12.25
CA PRO A 56 -2.20 -19.88 13.45
C PRO A 56 -1.06 -20.91 13.44
N LEU A 57 -0.79 -21.55 12.30
CA LEU A 57 0.32 -22.51 12.18
C LEU A 57 1.69 -21.84 12.40
N LEU A 58 1.87 -20.62 11.90
CA LEU A 58 3.11 -19.86 12.08
C LEU A 58 3.27 -19.41 13.54
N ARG A 59 2.20 -18.95 14.19
CA ARG A 59 2.21 -18.57 15.62
C ARG A 59 2.50 -19.79 16.51
N GLU A 60 1.80 -20.91 16.28
CA GLU A 60 2.04 -22.16 17.00
C GLU A 60 3.49 -22.65 16.84
N CYS A 61 4.05 -22.56 15.62
CA CYS A 61 5.45 -22.91 15.36
C CYS A 61 6.42 -22.06 16.21
N LEU A 62 6.17 -20.74 16.31
CA LEU A 62 6.98 -19.83 17.11
C LEU A 62 6.82 -20.06 18.62
N GLU A 63 5.60 -20.33 19.09
CA GLU A 63 5.34 -20.63 20.51
C GLU A 63 6.07 -21.89 20.95
N ILE A 64 6.07 -22.94 20.12
CA ILE A 64 6.81 -24.17 20.42
C ILE A 64 8.32 -23.89 20.40
N LYS A 65 8.84 -23.18 19.39
CA LYS A 65 10.26 -22.80 19.30
C LYS A 65 10.72 -21.97 20.50
N ALA A 66 9.91 -21.03 20.96
CA ALA A 66 10.18 -20.25 22.15
C ALA A 66 10.20 -21.13 23.41
N ARG A 67 9.26 -22.06 23.55
CA ARG A 67 9.18 -22.98 24.70
C ARG A 67 10.41 -23.90 24.80
N ILE A 68 10.93 -24.38 23.67
CA ILE A 68 12.12 -25.25 23.63
C ILE A 68 13.44 -24.47 23.63
N GLY A 69 13.40 -23.13 23.72
CA GLY A 69 14.59 -22.28 23.76
C GLY A 69 15.36 -22.21 22.44
N ASP A 70 14.70 -22.44 21.31
CA ASP A 70 15.33 -22.38 19.98
C ASP A 70 15.62 -20.90 19.62
N THR A 71 16.89 -20.50 19.72
CA THR A 71 17.37 -19.17 19.33
C THR A 71 18.01 -19.15 17.94
N ASP A 72 17.77 -20.16 17.10
CA ASP A 72 18.28 -20.20 15.72
C ASP A 72 17.79 -18.95 14.95
N ILE A 73 18.68 -18.37 14.14
CA ILE A 73 18.38 -17.29 13.19
C ILE A 73 17.13 -17.62 12.35
N LYS A 74 16.90 -18.90 12.06
CA LYS A 74 15.70 -19.38 11.34
C LYS A 74 14.37 -19.08 12.06
N VAL A 75 14.38 -18.86 13.38
CA VAL A 75 13.20 -18.39 14.12
C VAL A 75 12.89 -16.95 13.72
N MET A 76 13.91 -16.09 13.61
CA MET A 76 13.75 -14.69 13.22
C MET A 76 13.24 -14.53 11.78
N ASP A 77 13.61 -15.42 10.86
CA ASP A 77 13.01 -15.46 9.52
C ASP A 77 11.48 -15.69 9.57
N THR A 78 11.00 -16.44 10.56
CA THR A 78 9.58 -16.75 10.73
C THR A 78 8.86 -15.58 11.39
N VAL A 79 9.47 -14.95 12.39
CA VAL A 79 8.98 -13.72 13.02
C VAL A 79 8.89 -12.58 12.00
N HIS A 80 9.93 -12.40 11.18
CA HIS A 80 9.96 -11.39 10.12
C HIS A 80 8.81 -11.61 9.13
N TYR A 81 8.62 -12.84 8.66
CA TYR A 81 7.53 -13.18 7.75
C TYR A 81 6.14 -12.94 8.36
N LEU A 82 5.96 -13.24 9.66
CA LEU A 82 4.72 -12.85 10.35
C LEU A 82 4.54 -11.33 10.39
N GLY A 83 5.61 -10.57 10.62
CA GLY A 83 5.58 -9.11 10.53
C GLY A 83 5.08 -8.63 9.16
N GLU A 84 5.60 -9.21 8.07
CA GLU A 84 5.14 -8.89 6.71
C GLU A 84 3.65 -9.20 6.52
N LEU A 85 3.18 -10.33 7.03
CA LEU A 85 1.77 -10.72 6.96
C LEU A 85 0.87 -9.77 7.75
N LEU A 86 1.27 -9.41 8.97
CA LEU A 86 0.56 -8.43 9.79
C LEU A 86 0.50 -7.07 9.10
N TYR A 87 1.59 -6.65 8.44
CA TYR A 87 1.62 -5.41 7.67
C TYR A 87 0.64 -5.45 6.49
N VAL A 88 0.59 -6.56 5.73
CA VAL A 88 -0.38 -6.75 4.63
C VAL A 88 -1.82 -6.76 5.13
N GLN A 89 -2.05 -7.16 6.38
CA GLN A 89 -3.35 -7.10 7.05
C GLN A 89 -3.60 -5.80 7.82
N ASP A 90 -2.78 -4.78 7.60
CA ASP A 90 -2.91 -3.45 8.20
C ASP A 90 -2.73 -3.39 9.72
N GLN A 91 -2.19 -4.45 10.32
CA GLN A 91 -1.79 -4.50 11.72
C GLN A 91 -0.39 -3.88 11.89
N VAL A 92 -0.24 -2.62 11.45
CA VAL A 92 1.07 -1.93 11.32
C VAL A 92 1.83 -1.85 12.65
N VAL A 93 1.13 -1.63 13.76
CA VAL A 93 1.76 -1.53 15.10
C VAL A 93 2.35 -2.87 15.53
N GLU A 94 1.61 -3.97 15.35
CA GLU A 94 2.07 -5.31 15.68
C GLU A 94 3.21 -5.75 14.74
N ALA A 95 3.08 -5.45 13.45
CA ALA A 95 4.12 -5.70 12.46
C ALA A 95 5.44 -5.00 12.83
N GLN A 96 5.38 -3.71 13.16
CA GLN A 96 6.55 -2.93 13.58
C GLN A 96 7.22 -3.53 14.82
N ALA A 97 6.44 -4.02 15.79
CA ALA A 97 6.99 -4.68 16.97
C ALA A 97 7.75 -5.97 16.61
N LEU A 98 7.19 -6.81 15.71
CA LEU A 98 7.88 -8.02 15.25
C LEU A 98 9.15 -7.71 14.46
N PHE A 99 9.14 -6.69 13.59
CA PHE A 99 10.35 -6.26 12.90
C PHE A 99 11.41 -5.72 13.87
N GLY A 100 11.01 -4.99 14.91
CA GLY A 100 11.90 -4.54 15.97
C GLY A 100 12.59 -5.69 16.69
N GLN A 101 11.84 -6.74 17.05
CA GLN A 101 12.40 -7.95 17.65
C GLN A 101 13.43 -8.64 16.74
N VAL A 102 13.12 -8.74 15.44
CA VAL A 102 14.05 -9.32 14.45
C VAL A 102 15.31 -8.48 14.35
N TYR A 103 15.18 -7.15 14.24
CA TYR A 103 16.31 -6.24 14.13
C TYR A 103 17.25 -6.36 15.35
N GLU A 104 16.70 -6.26 16.56
CA GLU A 104 17.50 -6.34 17.79
C GLU A 104 18.24 -7.67 17.91
N GLN A 105 17.55 -8.79 17.66
CA GLN A 105 18.15 -10.10 17.76
C GLN A 105 19.23 -10.33 16.69
N MET A 106 18.98 -9.91 15.44
CA MET A 106 19.95 -10.08 14.36
C MET A 106 21.16 -9.16 14.53
N CYS A 107 20.96 -7.94 15.03
CA CYS A 107 22.06 -7.07 15.43
C CYS A 107 22.94 -7.71 16.50
N ARG A 108 22.33 -8.37 17.51
CA ARG A 108 23.06 -9.04 18.58
C ARG A 108 23.84 -10.27 18.12
N VAL A 109 23.26 -11.08 17.23
CA VAL A 109 23.83 -12.38 16.82
C VAL A 109 24.76 -12.28 15.62
N SER A 110 24.46 -11.41 14.65
CA SER A 110 25.15 -11.35 13.35
C SER A 110 25.55 -9.94 12.93
N GLY A 111 25.26 -8.93 13.76
CA GLY A 111 25.53 -7.52 13.46
C GLY A 111 24.45 -6.85 12.60
N PRO A 112 24.40 -5.52 12.58
CA PRO A 112 23.36 -4.74 11.89
C PRO A 112 23.43 -4.84 10.36
N GLY A 113 24.59 -5.20 9.80
CA GLY A 113 24.77 -5.38 8.35
C GLY A 113 24.28 -6.74 7.82
N HIS A 114 23.77 -7.63 8.68
CA HIS A 114 23.20 -8.89 8.22
C HIS A 114 21.93 -8.63 7.39
N PRO A 115 21.72 -9.29 6.23
CA PRO A 115 20.57 -9.03 5.35
C PRO A 115 19.22 -8.99 6.07
N LEU A 116 18.94 -9.97 6.94
CA LEU A 116 17.69 -10.00 7.72
C LEU A 116 17.53 -8.83 8.71
N ALA A 117 18.62 -8.33 9.29
CA ALA A 117 18.57 -7.13 10.15
C ALA A 117 18.21 -5.92 9.29
N MET A 118 18.87 -5.77 8.15
CA MET A 118 18.63 -4.65 7.25
C MET A 118 17.22 -4.66 6.65
N ASP A 119 16.71 -5.83 6.26
CA ASP A 119 15.33 -6.00 5.80
C ASP A 119 14.33 -5.62 6.90
N ALA A 120 14.58 -6.05 8.15
CA ALA A 120 13.75 -5.68 9.29
C ALA A 120 13.77 -4.16 9.55
N GLN A 121 14.94 -3.53 9.46
CA GLN A 121 15.08 -2.07 9.61
C GLN A 121 14.32 -1.31 8.51
N SER A 122 14.40 -1.75 7.26
CA SER A 122 13.64 -1.20 6.13
C SER A 122 12.12 -1.35 6.33
N ASN A 123 11.68 -2.48 6.87
CA ASN A 123 10.26 -2.70 7.17
C ASN A 123 9.76 -1.87 8.37
N ILE A 124 10.62 -1.58 9.36
CA ILE A 124 10.32 -0.61 10.43
C ILE A 124 10.10 0.78 9.83
N ALA A 125 10.96 1.21 8.88
CA ALA A 125 10.80 2.49 8.18
C ALA A 125 9.48 2.53 7.37
N THR A 126 9.12 1.42 6.73
CA THR A 126 7.84 1.29 6.02
C THR A 126 6.66 1.42 6.97
N CYS A 127 6.71 0.81 8.16
CA CYS A 127 5.70 0.99 9.20
C CYS A 127 5.64 2.44 9.68
N ALA A 128 6.78 3.11 9.83
CA ALA A 128 6.84 4.52 10.18
C ALA A 128 6.16 5.41 9.13
N VAL A 129 6.37 5.15 7.82
CA VAL A 129 5.64 5.83 6.74
C VAL A 129 4.13 5.61 6.85
N ALA A 130 3.69 4.38 7.08
CA ALA A 130 2.27 4.06 7.23
C ALA A 130 1.60 4.77 8.42
N ARG A 131 2.39 5.18 9.41
CA ARG A 131 1.96 5.93 10.60
C ARG A 131 2.18 7.45 10.50
N GLY A 132 2.75 7.93 9.40
CA GLY A 132 3.01 9.37 9.20
C GLY A 132 4.34 9.87 9.76
N HIS A 133 5.19 9.00 10.32
CA HIS A 133 6.49 9.38 10.89
C HIS A 133 7.56 9.47 9.79
N TYR A 134 7.38 10.40 8.86
CA TYR A 134 8.18 10.47 7.62
C TYR A 134 9.64 10.86 7.86
N ALA A 135 9.93 11.68 8.86
CA ALA A 135 11.31 12.08 9.16
C ALA A 135 12.16 10.90 9.65
N ALA A 136 11.62 10.10 10.58
CA ALA A 136 12.27 8.88 11.06
C ALA A 136 12.43 7.84 9.94
N ALA A 137 11.42 7.69 9.09
CA ALA A 137 11.49 6.80 7.93
C ALA A 137 12.55 7.23 6.92
N GLU A 138 12.66 8.53 6.60
CA GLU A 138 13.68 9.04 5.67
C GLU A 138 15.09 8.80 6.19
N ALA A 139 15.35 9.06 7.48
CA ALA A 139 16.65 8.78 8.09
C ALA A 139 17.02 7.30 7.94
N THR A 140 16.09 6.41 8.29
CA THR A 140 16.28 4.95 8.22
C THR A 140 16.51 4.47 6.77
N PHE A 141 15.70 4.92 5.81
CA PHE A 141 15.89 4.55 4.41
C PHE A 141 17.20 5.13 3.83
N SER A 142 17.68 6.26 4.35
CA SER A 142 18.94 6.88 3.90
C SER A 142 20.14 6.06 4.34
N GLU A 143 20.15 5.60 5.60
CA GLU A 143 21.14 4.66 6.12
C GLU A 143 21.14 3.35 5.33
N TYR A 144 19.96 2.77 5.10
CA TYR A 144 19.81 1.54 4.31
C TYR A 144 20.32 1.71 2.88
N PHE A 145 19.98 2.80 2.20
CA PHE A 145 20.47 3.10 0.85
C PHE A 145 22.00 3.22 0.80
N ASN A 146 22.59 3.97 1.74
CA ASN A 146 24.05 4.15 1.79
C ASN A 146 24.77 2.82 2.00
N GLU A 147 24.22 1.95 2.84
CA GLU A 147 24.81 0.63 3.07
C GLU A 147 24.65 -0.30 1.85
N MET A 148 23.48 -0.32 1.20
CA MET A 148 23.27 -1.05 -0.05
C MET A 148 24.20 -0.56 -1.16
N LEU A 149 24.37 0.76 -1.28
CA LEU A 149 25.29 1.38 -2.21
C LEU A 149 26.73 0.97 -1.94
N ARG A 150 27.16 0.96 -0.67
CA ARG A 150 28.50 0.55 -0.26
C ARG A 150 28.77 -0.93 -0.52
N GLN A 151 27.80 -1.80 -0.21
CA GLN A 151 27.95 -3.25 -0.33
C GLN A 151 27.81 -3.76 -1.78
N TYR A 152 26.87 -3.19 -2.54
CA TYR A 152 26.46 -3.75 -3.83
C TYR A 152 26.62 -2.79 -5.02
N GLY A 153 26.85 -1.51 -4.78
CA GLY A 153 26.99 -0.49 -5.83
C GLY A 153 25.66 0.08 -6.35
N VAL A 154 25.77 1.07 -7.24
CA VAL A 154 24.63 1.88 -7.76
C VAL A 154 23.61 1.07 -8.54
N GLY A 155 24.08 0.11 -9.34
CA GLY A 155 23.26 -0.70 -10.24
C GLY A 155 22.76 -2.00 -9.62
N HIS A 156 22.69 -2.11 -8.30
CA HIS A 156 22.14 -3.30 -7.65
C HIS A 156 20.65 -3.11 -7.32
N ARG A 157 19.87 -4.18 -7.47
CA ARG A 157 18.41 -4.16 -7.27
C ARG A 157 18.00 -3.60 -5.91
N HIS A 158 18.75 -3.92 -4.86
CA HIS A 158 18.44 -3.48 -3.49
C HIS A 158 18.78 -2.00 -3.28
N THR A 159 19.88 -1.52 -3.88
CA THR A 159 20.24 -0.10 -3.90
C THR A 159 19.15 0.72 -4.56
N ILE A 160 18.70 0.33 -5.75
CA ILE A 160 17.67 1.10 -6.47
C ILE A 160 16.31 1.01 -5.76
N SER A 161 15.98 -0.14 -5.15
CA SER A 161 14.73 -0.28 -4.38
C SER A 161 14.71 0.61 -3.15
N SER A 162 15.82 0.71 -2.43
CA SER A 162 15.95 1.66 -1.33
C SER A 162 15.87 3.11 -1.81
N LEU A 163 16.39 3.43 -2.99
CA LEU A 163 16.30 4.76 -3.59
C LEU A 163 14.86 5.16 -3.95
N LEU A 164 14.07 4.20 -4.44
CA LEU A 164 12.63 4.38 -4.70
C LEU A 164 11.88 4.68 -3.39
N SER A 165 12.11 3.90 -2.33
CA SER A 165 11.54 4.16 -1.00
C SER A 165 11.93 5.53 -0.46
N LEU A 166 13.19 5.95 -0.67
CA LEU A 166 13.64 7.30 -0.35
C LEU A 166 12.91 8.38 -1.16
N GLY A 167 12.71 8.16 -2.47
CA GLY A 167 11.97 9.10 -3.31
C GLY A 167 10.54 9.31 -2.80
N LYS A 168 9.86 8.22 -2.43
CA LYS A 168 8.51 8.26 -1.86
C LYS A 168 8.43 9.03 -0.54
N VAL A 169 9.30 8.72 0.42
CA VAL A 169 9.26 9.39 1.72
C VAL A 169 9.69 10.87 1.62
N ARG A 170 10.65 11.18 0.75
CA ARG A 170 11.05 12.56 0.45
C ARG A 170 9.90 13.37 -0.13
N ARG A 171 9.14 12.79 -1.07
CA ARG A 171 7.90 13.40 -1.57
C ARG A 171 6.94 13.69 -0.41
N LEU A 172 6.64 12.70 0.43
CA LEU A 172 5.72 12.87 1.57
C LEU A 172 6.17 13.95 2.57
N ARG A 173 7.49 14.17 2.69
CA ARG A 173 8.07 15.27 3.47
C ARG A 173 8.08 16.64 2.79
N GLY A 174 7.81 16.70 1.49
CA GLY A 174 7.91 17.93 0.70
C GLY A 174 9.29 18.21 0.08
N ASN A 175 10.23 17.26 0.16
CA ASN A 175 11.56 17.37 -0.44
C ASN A 175 11.50 16.98 -1.94
N PHE A 176 10.77 17.76 -2.73
CA PHE A 176 10.37 17.39 -4.10
C PHE A 176 11.54 17.26 -5.09
N ASP A 177 12.56 18.13 -5.01
CA ASP A 177 13.72 18.06 -5.91
C ASP A 177 14.51 16.76 -5.71
N LEU A 178 14.78 16.41 -4.45
CA LEU A 178 15.44 15.16 -4.10
C LEU A 178 14.57 13.94 -4.44
N ALA A 179 13.24 14.04 -4.26
CA ALA A 179 12.33 12.98 -4.65
C ALA A 179 12.37 12.75 -6.18
N LYS A 180 12.28 13.82 -6.98
CA LYS A 180 12.34 13.77 -8.44
C LYS A 180 13.67 13.17 -8.93
N ALA A 181 14.79 13.61 -8.37
CA ALA A 181 16.11 13.08 -8.70
C ALA A 181 16.20 11.56 -8.43
N ASN A 182 15.75 11.11 -7.25
CA ASN A 182 15.72 9.68 -6.90
C ASN A 182 14.85 8.88 -7.90
N LEU A 183 13.63 9.36 -8.17
CA LEU A 183 12.67 8.65 -9.02
C LEU A 183 13.12 8.55 -10.48
N LEU A 184 13.75 9.61 -11.03
CA LEU A 184 14.33 9.58 -12.37
C LEU A 184 15.46 8.55 -12.46
N HIS A 185 16.34 8.50 -11.46
CA HIS A 185 17.40 7.50 -11.39
C HIS A 185 16.84 6.07 -11.31
N CYS A 186 15.76 5.86 -10.57
CA CYS A 186 15.07 4.57 -10.52
C CYS A 186 14.50 4.16 -11.89
N ILE A 187 13.87 5.08 -12.63
CA ILE A 187 13.32 4.80 -13.97
C ILE A 187 14.41 4.33 -14.93
N GLU A 188 15.55 5.02 -14.96
CA GLU A 188 16.68 4.67 -15.82
C GLU A 188 17.20 3.28 -15.51
N ASN A 189 17.56 3.02 -14.24
CA ASN A 189 18.18 1.75 -13.87
C ASN A 189 17.20 0.56 -13.91
N TYR A 190 15.93 0.75 -13.55
CA TYR A 190 14.96 -0.35 -13.61
C TYR A 190 14.58 -0.74 -15.04
N ARG A 191 14.66 0.21 -15.98
CA ARG A 191 14.50 -0.11 -17.40
C ARG A 191 15.63 -1.02 -17.87
N ASP A 192 16.87 -0.73 -17.46
CA ASP A 192 18.04 -1.55 -17.80
C ASP A 192 17.97 -2.96 -17.17
N MET A 193 17.28 -3.10 -16.02
CA MET A 193 17.07 -4.38 -15.34
C MET A 193 15.81 -5.15 -15.76
N ASP A 194 15.04 -4.65 -16.74
CA ASP A 194 13.73 -5.20 -17.12
C ASP A 194 12.76 -5.35 -15.93
N LYS A 195 12.77 -4.36 -15.03
CA LYS A 195 11.90 -4.25 -13.85
C LYS A 195 10.78 -3.25 -14.08
N LEU A 196 9.97 -3.54 -15.10
CA LEU A 196 8.92 -2.65 -15.58
C LEU A 196 7.92 -2.20 -14.51
N ALA A 197 7.50 -3.08 -13.58
CA ALA A 197 6.60 -2.71 -12.49
C ALA A 197 7.13 -1.53 -11.64
N LEU A 198 8.44 -1.51 -11.37
CA LEU A 198 9.10 -0.48 -10.57
C LEU A 198 9.33 0.81 -11.38
N VAL A 199 9.44 0.70 -12.71
CA VAL A 199 9.41 1.87 -13.61
C VAL A 199 8.06 2.56 -13.52
N TYR A 200 6.96 1.80 -13.62
CA TYR A 200 5.60 2.35 -13.60
C TYR A 200 5.29 3.01 -12.26
N GLU A 201 5.76 2.39 -11.17
CA GLU A 201 5.64 2.95 -9.83
C GLU A 201 6.43 4.26 -9.67
N SER A 202 7.65 4.31 -10.21
CA SER A 202 8.46 5.53 -10.18
C SER A 202 7.83 6.66 -11.01
N GLN A 203 7.23 6.33 -12.16
CA GLN A 203 6.49 7.28 -13.00
C GLN A 203 5.23 7.80 -12.31
N TYR A 204 4.48 6.93 -11.64
CA TYR A 204 3.33 7.32 -10.83
C TYR A 204 3.72 8.29 -9.72
N GLU A 205 4.81 7.99 -8.99
CA GLU A 205 5.30 8.87 -7.92
C GLU A 205 5.78 10.22 -8.47
N LEU A 206 6.31 10.31 -9.70
CA LEU A 206 6.60 11.60 -10.35
C LEU A 206 5.33 12.40 -10.63
N GLY A 207 4.22 11.74 -10.99
CA GLY A 207 2.90 12.38 -11.11
C GLY A 207 2.42 12.93 -9.76
N LEU A 208 2.66 12.20 -8.67
CA LEU A 208 2.36 12.66 -7.31
C LEU A 208 3.26 13.82 -6.86
N VAL A 209 4.52 13.88 -7.30
CA VAL A 209 5.39 15.05 -7.10
C VAL A 209 4.78 16.27 -7.78
N ALA A 210 4.45 16.18 -9.07
CA ALA A 210 3.82 17.28 -9.82
C ALA A 210 2.48 17.72 -9.21
N TYR A 211 1.68 16.76 -8.71
CA TYR A 211 0.45 17.09 -7.98
C TYR A 211 0.76 17.85 -6.69
N SER A 212 1.78 17.44 -5.94
CA SER A 212 2.15 18.06 -4.67
C SER A 212 2.78 19.45 -4.82
N THR A 213 3.40 19.74 -5.96
CA THR A 213 3.97 21.06 -6.29
C THR A 213 2.95 22.03 -6.92
N GLY A 214 1.73 21.56 -7.22
CA GLY A 214 0.69 22.37 -7.88
C GLY A 214 0.83 22.47 -9.40
N GLU A 215 1.72 21.69 -10.00
CA GLU A 215 1.93 21.59 -11.45
C GLU A 215 0.85 20.69 -12.09
N TYR A 216 -0.43 21.07 -11.94
CA TYR A 216 -1.57 20.19 -12.23
C TYR A 216 -1.64 19.69 -13.69
N ASN A 217 -1.18 20.47 -14.66
CA ASN A 217 -1.11 20.03 -16.07
C ASN A 217 -0.08 18.92 -16.27
N GLU A 218 1.11 19.07 -15.67
CA GLU A 218 2.15 18.04 -15.70
C GLU A 218 1.69 16.79 -14.94
N ALA A 219 1.06 16.96 -13.77
CA ALA A 219 0.47 15.87 -13.00
C ALA A 219 -0.57 15.09 -13.84
N THR A 220 -1.47 15.80 -14.53
CA THR A 220 -2.51 15.19 -15.37
C THR A 220 -1.90 14.36 -16.50
N SER A 221 -0.88 14.89 -17.19
CA SER A 221 -0.16 14.16 -18.24
C SER A 221 0.52 12.91 -17.69
N LYS A 222 1.37 13.04 -16.66
CA LYS A 222 2.12 11.90 -16.09
C LYS A 222 1.20 10.81 -15.54
N LEU A 223 0.13 11.18 -14.85
CA LEU A 223 -0.81 10.23 -14.29
C LEU A 223 -1.67 9.55 -15.37
N SER A 224 -1.94 10.22 -16.50
CA SER A 224 -2.63 9.60 -17.64
C SER A 224 -1.76 8.56 -18.35
N ASP A 225 -0.46 8.85 -18.50
CA ASP A 225 0.53 7.90 -19.03
C ASP A 225 0.68 6.70 -18.09
N SER A 226 0.77 6.96 -16.78
CA SER A 226 0.82 5.94 -15.73
C SER A 226 -0.42 5.05 -15.74
N TYR A 227 -1.63 5.63 -15.82
CA TYR A 227 -2.86 4.86 -15.92
C TYR A 227 -2.86 3.95 -17.16
N SER A 228 -2.48 4.50 -18.32
CA SER A 228 -2.47 3.74 -19.58
C SER A 228 -1.52 2.56 -19.51
N THR A 229 -0.37 2.75 -18.87
CA THR A 229 0.64 1.72 -18.68
C THR A 229 0.17 0.65 -17.68
N TYR A 230 -0.37 1.03 -16.52
CA TYR A 230 -0.94 0.03 -15.60
C TYR A 230 -2.10 -0.73 -16.23
N ALA A 231 -2.98 -0.05 -16.98
CA ALA A 231 -4.13 -0.67 -17.63
C ALA A 231 -3.70 -1.67 -18.72
N SER A 232 -2.64 -1.40 -19.48
CA SER A 232 -2.16 -2.33 -20.51
C SER A 232 -1.51 -3.58 -19.90
N HIS A 233 -0.86 -3.45 -18.75
CA HIS A 233 -0.09 -4.55 -18.13
C HIS A 233 -0.90 -5.39 -17.14
N TYR A 234 -1.73 -4.76 -16.31
CA TYR A 234 -2.48 -5.41 -15.25
C TYR A 234 -3.99 -5.43 -15.49
N GLY A 235 -4.45 -4.77 -16.55
CA GLY A 235 -5.86 -4.56 -16.84
C GLY A 235 -6.44 -3.33 -16.11
N PRO A 236 -7.55 -2.77 -16.62
CA PRO A 236 -8.18 -1.58 -16.08
C PRO A 236 -8.85 -1.81 -14.71
N THR A 237 -9.08 -3.06 -14.31
CA THR A 237 -9.66 -3.45 -13.01
C THR A 237 -8.63 -3.65 -11.91
N SER A 238 -7.35 -3.43 -12.20
CA SER A 238 -6.27 -3.56 -11.23
C SER A 238 -6.34 -2.50 -10.12
N THR A 239 -5.81 -2.84 -8.94
CA THR A 239 -5.74 -1.94 -7.80
C THR A 239 -4.90 -0.69 -8.09
N GLU A 240 -3.88 -0.86 -8.92
CA GLU A 240 -2.95 0.16 -9.38
C GLU A 240 -3.69 1.21 -10.22
N CYS A 241 -4.47 0.76 -11.22
CA CYS A 241 -5.33 1.64 -12.02
C CYS A 241 -6.30 2.44 -11.15
N GLY A 242 -6.91 1.80 -10.16
CA GLY A 242 -7.80 2.48 -9.20
C GLY A 242 -7.09 3.59 -8.42
N GLY A 243 -5.89 3.32 -7.91
CA GLY A 243 -5.08 4.31 -7.19
C GLY A 243 -4.66 5.51 -8.06
N VAL A 244 -4.25 5.25 -9.30
CA VAL A 244 -3.93 6.32 -10.26
C VAL A 244 -5.16 7.15 -10.59
N LEU A 245 -6.31 6.51 -10.82
CA LEU A 245 -7.56 7.20 -11.17
C LEU A 245 -8.06 8.10 -10.03
N LEU A 246 -7.98 7.64 -8.77
CA LEU A 246 -8.27 8.48 -7.60
C LEU A 246 -7.37 9.71 -7.51
N THR A 247 -6.08 9.54 -7.77
CA THR A 247 -5.12 10.64 -7.77
C THR A 247 -5.42 11.64 -8.89
N ARG A 248 -5.71 11.15 -10.11
CA ARG A 248 -6.14 12.01 -11.23
C ARG A 248 -7.38 12.81 -10.86
N PHE A 249 -8.37 12.17 -10.25
CA PHE A 249 -9.59 12.85 -9.81
C PHE A 249 -9.29 14.01 -8.85
N LEU A 250 -8.41 13.81 -7.87
CA LEU A 250 -8.00 14.89 -6.96
C LEU A 250 -7.30 16.05 -7.65
N VAL A 251 -6.42 15.75 -8.62
CA VAL A 251 -5.78 16.78 -9.45
C VAL A 251 -6.84 17.63 -10.14
N HIS A 252 -7.82 16.99 -10.81
CA HIS A 252 -8.88 17.70 -11.53
C HIS A 252 -9.83 18.50 -10.63
N ILE A 253 -10.06 18.08 -9.37
CA ILE A 253 -10.83 18.89 -8.40
C ILE A 253 -10.09 20.18 -8.01
N GLU A 254 -8.77 20.14 -7.93
CA GLU A 254 -7.98 21.31 -7.53
C GLU A 254 -7.64 22.25 -8.70
N MET A 255 -7.81 21.79 -9.94
CA MET A 255 -7.71 22.65 -11.12
C MET A 255 -8.83 23.69 -11.18
N VAL A 256 -8.57 24.81 -11.86
CA VAL A 256 -9.56 25.88 -12.07
C VAL A 256 -9.72 26.14 -13.57
N PRO A 257 -10.92 25.95 -14.16
CA PRO A 257 -12.13 25.39 -13.53
C PRO A 257 -11.99 23.87 -13.27
N ALA A 258 -12.53 23.41 -12.14
CA ALA A 258 -12.56 21.99 -11.80
C ALA A 258 -13.57 21.27 -12.72
N PHE A 259 -13.15 20.17 -13.35
CA PHE A 259 -14.00 19.39 -14.27
C PHE A 259 -14.77 20.28 -15.27
N ALA A 260 -14.01 20.92 -16.16
CA ALA A 260 -14.46 22.00 -17.04
C ALA A 260 -15.58 21.65 -18.04
N SER A 261 -15.83 20.36 -18.31
CA SER A 261 -16.81 19.91 -19.30
C SER A 261 -17.45 18.57 -18.93
N LEU A 262 -18.62 18.30 -19.51
CA LEU A 262 -19.32 17.02 -19.38
C LEU A 262 -18.46 15.85 -19.91
N GLU A 263 -17.70 16.06 -20.98
CA GLU A 263 -16.82 15.04 -21.55
C GLU A 263 -15.77 14.55 -20.53
N ILE A 264 -15.15 15.47 -19.78
CA ILE A 264 -14.18 15.10 -18.74
C ILE A 264 -14.88 14.33 -17.61
N VAL A 265 -16.06 14.79 -17.18
CA VAL A 265 -16.83 14.12 -16.12
C VAL A 265 -17.23 12.71 -16.54
N ASP A 266 -17.72 12.54 -17.77
CA ASP A 266 -18.19 11.26 -18.31
C ASP A 266 -17.03 10.28 -18.55
N ASP A 267 -15.84 10.74 -18.98
CA ASP A 267 -14.63 9.90 -19.04
C ASP A 267 -14.28 9.34 -17.65
N PHE A 268 -14.27 10.18 -16.62
CA PHE A 268 -13.99 9.73 -15.26
C PHE A 268 -15.05 8.75 -14.74
N LEU A 269 -16.34 9.05 -14.92
CA LEU A 269 -17.43 8.15 -14.52
C LEU A 269 -17.31 6.78 -15.21
N SER A 270 -17.03 6.76 -16.51
CA SER A 270 -16.82 5.53 -17.28
C SER A 270 -15.62 4.71 -16.78
N ARG A 271 -14.50 5.37 -16.47
CA ARG A 271 -13.31 4.68 -15.92
C ARG A 271 -13.56 4.14 -14.51
N PHE A 272 -14.21 4.91 -13.64
CA PHE A 272 -14.57 4.44 -12.30
C PHE A 272 -15.52 3.24 -12.39
N HIS A 273 -16.49 3.26 -13.32
CA HIS A 273 -17.36 2.13 -13.59
C HIS A 273 -16.57 0.89 -14.04
N THR A 274 -15.61 1.05 -14.95
CA THR A 274 -14.80 -0.04 -15.48
C THR A 274 -13.91 -0.68 -14.41
N THR A 275 -13.33 0.13 -13.52
CA THR A 275 -12.44 -0.37 -12.46
C THR A 275 -13.16 -1.17 -11.37
N GLY A 276 -14.50 -1.15 -11.33
CA GLY A 276 -15.28 -1.78 -10.26
C GLY A 276 -15.21 -1.02 -8.93
N ALA A 277 -14.67 0.21 -8.92
CA ALA A 277 -14.53 1.05 -7.74
C ALA A 277 -15.86 1.74 -7.34
N PHE A 278 -16.95 0.97 -7.22
CA PHE A 278 -18.32 1.44 -6.97
C PHE A 278 -18.68 1.71 -5.50
N ASN A 279 -17.70 2.06 -4.67
CA ASN A 279 -17.97 2.28 -3.25
C ASN A 279 -18.03 3.77 -2.93
N SER A 280 -18.78 4.13 -1.90
CA SER A 280 -18.91 5.49 -1.35
C SER A 280 -17.65 5.97 -0.60
N GLY A 281 -16.46 5.61 -1.06
CA GLY A 281 -15.20 5.85 -0.36
C GLY A 281 -14.00 6.00 -1.29
N TRP A 282 -12.80 6.05 -0.70
CA TRP A 282 -11.53 6.34 -1.38
C TRP A 282 -10.75 5.07 -1.74
N SER A 283 -11.46 4.03 -2.19
CA SER A 283 -10.90 2.70 -2.48
C SER A 283 -10.05 2.14 -1.30
N ASN A 284 -8.82 1.68 -1.57
CA ASN A 284 -7.87 1.12 -0.60
C ASN A 284 -7.16 2.19 0.26
N TRP A 285 -7.50 3.48 0.13
CA TRP A 285 -6.87 4.52 0.94
C TRP A 285 -7.38 4.48 2.37
N LYS A 286 -6.42 4.44 3.29
CA LYS A 286 -6.66 4.35 4.72
C LYS A 286 -6.42 5.68 5.40
N CYS A 287 -7.21 5.92 6.43
CA CYS A 287 -7.04 7.01 7.37
C CYS A 287 -5.73 6.80 8.12
N LEU A 288 -4.90 7.84 8.19
CA LEU A 288 -3.62 7.78 8.90
C LEU A 288 -3.79 7.56 10.41
N ALA A 289 -4.94 7.97 10.99
CA ALA A 289 -5.20 7.88 12.43
C ALA A 289 -5.76 6.53 12.86
N CYS A 290 -6.86 6.08 12.25
CA CYS A 290 -7.52 4.84 12.65
C CYS A 290 -7.08 3.61 11.85
N PHE A 291 -6.23 3.79 10.82
CA PHE A 291 -5.81 2.75 9.86
C PHE A 291 -6.95 2.09 9.07
N GLY A 292 -8.21 2.47 9.31
CA GLY A 292 -9.37 2.01 8.57
C GLY A 292 -9.49 2.66 7.20
N LEU A 293 -10.20 2.00 6.28
CA LEU A 293 -10.55 2.55 4.97
C LEU A 293 -11.34 3.85 5.13
N ILE A 294 -11.05 4.84 4.28
CA ILE A 294 -11.77 6.12 4.29
C ILE A 294 -13.10 5.96 3.56
N CYS A 295 -14.17 5.87 4.33
CA CYS A 295 -15.55 5.91 3.85
C CYS A 295 -16.12 7.33 4.04
N GLY A 296 -16.75 7.89 3.00
CA GLY A 296 -17.19 9.29 3.02
C GLY A 296 -16.06 10.28 2.76
N ASP A 297 -16.18 11.50 3.29
CA ASP A 297 -15.25 12.57 2.97
C ASP A 297 -13.85 12.30 3.53
N MET A 298 -12.85 12.55 2.68
CA MET A 298 -11.44 12.51 3.07
C MET A 298 -10.98 13.92 3.39
N VAL A 299 -10.35 14.10 4.55
CA VAL A 299 -9.79 15.38 4.97
C VAL A 299 -8.27 15.33 4.79
N MET A 300 -7.72 16.33 4.11
CA MET A 300 -6.28 16.46 3.87
C MET A 300 -5.75 17.84 4.23
N CYS A 301 -4.50 17.90 4.69
CA CYS A 301 -3.77 19.14 4.85
C CYS A 301 -3.17 19.59 3.50
N LEU A 302 -3.58 20.76 3.01
CA LEU A 302 -3.13 21.35 1.74
C LEU A 302 -1.79 22.09 1.84
N GLU A 303 -1.33 22.41 3.05
CA GLU A 303 0.01 22.97 3.28
C GLU A 303 1.11 21.90 3.33
N CYS A 304 0.73 20.62 3.40
CA CYS A 304 1.66 19.52 3.30
C CYS A 304 1.68 18.95 1.87
N SER A 305 2.69 18.13 1.57
CA SER A 305 2.67 17.31 0.35
C SER A 305 1.32 16.60 0.23
N ARG A 306 0.75 16.61 -0.98
CA ARG A 306 -0.55 15.96 -1.20
C ARG A 306 -0.49 14.48 -0.81
N LEU A 307 -1.59 13.99 -0.24
CA LEU A 307 -1.77 12.63 0.28
C LEU A 307 -0.87 12.21 1.45
N SER A 308 -0.02 13.10 1.99
CA SER A 308 0.76 12.80 3.20
C SER A 308 -0.16 12.58 4.41
N TYR A 309 -0.92 13.60 4.79
CA TYR A 309 -1.88 13.51 5.88
C TYR A 309 -3.29 13.41 5.31
N ARG A 310 -3.82 12.18 5.27
CA ARG A 310 -5.19 11.86 4.88
C ARG A 310 -5.94 11.23 6.04
N LEU A 311 -7.07 11.83 6.41
CA LEU A 311 -7.88 11.41 7.55
C LEU A 311 -9.31 11.16 7.08
N CYS A 312 -10.01 10.21 7.70
CA CYS A 312 -11.46 10.18 7.60
C CYS A 312 -12.04 11.34 8.42
N GLN A 313 -13.25 11.77 8.05
CA GLN A 313 -13.90 12.92 8.68
C GLN A 313 -14.03 12.79 10.20
N SER A 314 -14.39 11.61 10.71
CA SER A 314 -14.49 11.36 12.15
C SER A 314 -13.15 11.53 12.88
N CYS A 315 -12.06 11.06 12.29
CA CYS A 315 -10.73 11.24 12.88
C CYS A 315 -10.29 12.70 12.80
N ALA A 316 -10.55 13.39 11.69
CA ALA A 316 -10.20 14.81 11.55
C ALA A 316 -10.92 15.71 12.57
N GLN A 317 -12.12 15.32 13.02
CA GLN A 317 -12.92 16.08 13.99
C GLN A 317 -12.58 15.75 15.46
N ALA A 318 -11.99 14.59 15.74
CA ALA A 318 -11.63 14.19 17.10
C ALA A 318 -10.37 14.94 17.58
N THR A 319 -10.49 15.78 18.62
CA THR A 319 -9.36 16.57 19.16
C THR A 319 -8.75 15.97 20.44
N PRO A 320 -7.42 15.98 20.64
CA PRO A 320 -6.35 16.17 19.65
C PRO A 320 -5.71 14.82 19.29
N LEU A 321 -5.44 14.66 17.99
CA LEU A 321 -4.79 13.53 17.33
C LEU A 321 -3.29 13.34 17.70
N LEU A 322 -2.97 13.49 19.00
CA LEU A 322 -1.63 13.59 19.61
C LEU A 322 -0.71 12.37 19.42
N SER A 323 -1.21 11.23 18.91
CA SER A 323 -0.40 10.03 18.68
C SER A 323 0.21 9.95 17.27
N LEU A 324 -0.22 10.83 16.37
CA LEU A 324 0.42 11.04 15.08
C LEU A 324 1.36 12.22 15.29
N GLU A 325 2.63 12.13 14.91
CA GLU A 325 3.45 13.33 14.67
C GLU A 325 2.78 14.14 13.56
N GLN A 326 1.70 14.85 13.87
CA GLN A 326 0.91 15.55 12.88
C GLN A 326 1.73 16.69 12.30
N CYS A 327 1.39 17.04 11.07
CA CYS A 327 1.96 18.23 10.47
C CYS A 327 1.78 19.44 11.40
N ALA A 328 2.71 20.39 11.32
CA ALA A 328 2.69 21.64 12.09
C ALA A 328 1.42 22.50 11.84
N HIS A 329 0.57 22.11 10.88
CA HIS A 329 -0.64 22.80 10.46
C HIS A 329 -1.92 22.21 11.10
N SER A 330 -1.83 21.29 12.06
CA SER A 330 -2.99 20.70 12.75
C SER A 330 -3.86 21.73 13.48
N ASN A 331 -3.24 22.83 13.94
CA ASN A 331 -3.93 23.91 14.64
C ASN A 331 -4.56 24.96 13.69
N ASN A 332 -4.28 24.88 12.39
CA ASN A 332 -4.81 25.84 11.42
C ASN A 332 -5.96 25.20 10.62
N SER A 333 -7.20 25.57 10.94
CA SER A 333 -8.38 25.00 10.29
C SER A 333 -8.44 25.27 8.78
N SER A 334 -7.83 26.36 8.28
CA SER A 334 -7.83 26.66 6.83
C SER A 334 -6.90 25.76 6.04
N SER A 335 -5.92 25.13 6.69
CA SER A 335 -4.98 24.22 6.03
C SER A 335 -5.64 22.90 5.65
N TRP A 336 -6.78 22.55 6.24
CA TRP A 336 -7.45 21.27 6.04
C TRP A 336 -8.68 21.42 5.14
N LYS A 337 -8.72 20.61 4.08
CA LYS A 337 -9.84 20.58 3.14
C LYS A 337 -10.45 19.18 3.13
N ALA A 338 -11.78 19.14 3.20
CA ALA A 338 -12.57 17.94 2.96
C ALA A 338 -12.80 17.76 1.45
N PHE A 339 -12.67 16.52 1.00
CA PHE A 339 -12.94 16.11 -0.36
C PHE A 339 -14.06 15.09 -0.35
N THR A 340 -15.07 15.33 -1.20
CA THR A 340 -16.17 14.39 -1.43
C THR A 340 -15.69 13.20 -2.26
N PRO A 341 -16.14 11.96 -1.96
CA PRO A 341 -15.80 10.78 -2.76
C PRO A 341 -16.08 10.96 -4.26
N PRO A 342 -15.26 10.36 -5.15
CA PRO A 342 -15.29 10.63 -6.59
C PRO A 342 -16.64 10.49 -7.25
N LEU A 343 -17.31 9.35 -7.09
CA LEU A 343 -18.59 9.10 -7.76
C LEU A 343 -19.67 10.10 -7.32
N ARG A 344 -19.72 10.43 -6.02
CA ARG A 344 -20.67 11.41 -5.51
C ARG A 344 -20.40 12.79 -6.10
N TYR A 345 -19.15 13.24 -6.03
CA TYR A 345 -18.75 14.54 -6.59
C TYR A 345 -19.07 14.62 -8.09
N LEU A 346 -18.67 13.60 -8.86
CA LEU A 346 -18.83 13.60 -10.32
C LEU A 346 -20.30 13.60 -10.73
N LEU A 347 -21.17 12.84 -10.06
CA LEU A 347 -22.60 12.82 -10.35
C LEU A 347 -23.27 14.17 -10.01
N GLU A 348 -22.96 14.74 -8.83
CA GLU A 348 -23.46 16.06 -8.42
C GLU A 348 -22.97 17.17 -9.37
N HIS A 349 -21.70 17.11 -9.79
CA HIS A 349 -21.10 18.06 -10.74
C HIS A 349 -21.66 17.90 -12.16
N ARG A 350 -21.88 16.66 -12.63
CA ARG A 350 -22.54 16.38 -13.91
C ARG A 350 -23.91 17.02 -13.99
N LEU A 351 -24.73 16.84 -12.96
CA LEU A 351 -26.07 17.46 -12.86
C LEU A 351 -25.99 18.99 -12.92
N THR A 352 -25.00 19.58 -12.25
CA THR A 352 -24.79 21.04 -12.27
C THR A 352 -24.47 21.53 -13.69
N LEU A 353 -23.58 20.85 -14.41
CA LEU A 353 -23.22 21.19 -15.79
C LEU A 353 -24.41 21.02 -16.75
N LEU A 354 -25.18 19.93 -16.62
CA LEU A 354 -26.38 19.72 -17.43
C LEU A 354 -27.46 20.78 -17.20
N ALA A 355 -27.66 21.18 -15.93
CA ALA A 355 -28.60 22.24 -15.58
C ALA A 355 -28.15 23.59 -16.16
N GLN A 356 -26.85 23.90 -16.09
CA GLN A 356 -26.28 25.12 -16.69
C GLN A 356 -26.40 25.14 -18.22
N ALA A 357 -26.35 23.97 -18.86
CA ALA A 357 -26.52 23.81 -20.30
C ALA A 357 -28.00 23.61 -20.73
N GLU A 358 -28.95 23.67 -19.79
CA GLU A 358 -30.39 23.43 -20.01
C GLU A 358 -30.72 22.07 -20.66
N GLN A 359 -29.87 21.05 -20.45
CA GLN A 359 -30.01 19.70 -20.99
C GLN A 359 -30.89 18.81 -20.09
N TRP A 360 -32.19 19.13 -20.00
CA TRP A 360 -33.12 18.52 -19.05
C TRP A 360 -33.39 17.02 -19.27
N ASP A 361 -33.36 16.56 -20.52
CA ASP A 361 -33.57 15.15 -20.83
C ASP A 361 -32.46 14.28 -20.22
N GLU A 362 -31.19 14.63 -20.45
CA GLU A 362 -30.05 13.93 -19.86
C GLU A 362 -29.97 14.13 -18.33
N TYR A 363 -30.38 15.30 -17.84
CA TYR A 363 -30.47 15.58 -16.41
C TYR A 363 -31.40 14.58 -15.71
N ALA A 364 -32.59 14.34 -16.27
CA ALA A 364 -33.59 13.43 -15.71
C ALA A 364 -33.13 11.95 -15.70
N HIS A 365 -32.28 11.56 -16.65
CA HIS A 365 -31.76 10.19 -16.76
C HIS A 365 -30.46 9.96 -16.00
N THR A 366 -29.88 11.00 -15.38
CA THR A 366 -28.69 10.84 -14.55
C THR A 366 -29.06 10.09 -13.27
N PRO A 367 -28.43 8.94 -12.97
CA PRO A 367 -28.78 8.13 -11.81
C PRO A 367 -28.51 8.89 -10.51
N THR A 368 -29.57 9.38 -9.87
CA THR A 368 -29.51 10.28 -8.70
C THR A 368 -29.79 9.58 -7.37
N ARG A 369 -30.32 8.34 -7.34
CA ARG A 369 -30.60 7.63 -6.09
C ARG A 369 -30.40 6.12 -6.19
N THR A 370 -29.84 5.59 -5.09
CA THR A 370 -29.64 4.17 -4.73
C THR A 370 -28.64 3.38 -5.58
N LEU A 371 -27.34 3.62 -5.32
CA LEU A 371 -26.45 2.47 -5.13
C LEU A 371 -27.02 1.67 -3.95
N HIS A 372 -27.92 0.72 -4.23
CA HIS A 372 -28.27 -0.30 -3.26
C HIS A 372 -26.95 -0.97 -2.87
N PHE A 373 -26.51 -0.70 -1.65
CA PHE A 373 -25.38 -1.35 -1.03
C PHE A 373 -25.69 -2.85 -1.00
N ALA A 374 -25.21 -3.58 -2.00
CA ALA A 374 -25.12 -5.01 -1.93
C ALA A 374 -24.05 -5.30 -0.87
N THR A 375 -24.52 -5.50 0.37
CA THR A 375 -23.83 -6.26 1.40
C THR A 375 -23.65 -7.69 0.89
N SER A 376 -22.74 -7.87 -0.06
CA SER A 376 -22.11 -9.16 -0.34
C SER A 376 -20.62 -8.99 -0.08
N PHE A 377 -20.29 -8.80 1.20
CA PHE A 377 -18.98 -9.18 1.71
C PHE A 377 -18.84 -10.70 1.53
N LYS A 378 -18.41 -11.13 0.36
CA LYS A 378 -17.48 -12.26 0.28
C LYS A 378 -16.11 -11.63 0.16
N SER A 379 -15.31 -11.83 1.19
CA SER A 379 -13.87 -11.54 1.23
C SER A 379 -13.19 -12.10 -0.02
N LYS A 380 -13.13 -11.30 -1.09
CA LYS A 380 -12.14 -11.49 -2.14
C LYS A 380 -10.93 -10.72 -1.67
N THR A 381 -10.09 -11.43 -0.93
CA THR A 381 -8.70 -11.09 -0.65
C THR A 381 -8.06 -10.47 -1.89
N HIS A 382 -7.53 -9.27 -1.72
CA HIS A 382 -6.74 -8.55 -2.73
C HIS A 382 -5.64 -9.46 -3.28
N ASN A 383 -5.81 -9.88 -4.54
CA ASN A 383 -4.77 -10.48 -5.35
C ASN A 383 -3.92 -9.32 -5.92
N SER A 384 -3.04 -8.75 -5.10
CA SER A 384 -1.97 -7.88 -5.59
C SER A 384 -0.78 -8.77 -5.93
N LEU A 385 -0.52 -8.94 -7.23
CA LEU A 385 0.63 -9.66 -7.75
C LEU A 385 1.92 -8.88 -7.45
N TYR A 386 2.55 -9.14 -6.32
CA TYR A 386 3.96 -8.79 -6.08
C TYR A 386 4.86 -9.99 -6.42
N ILE A 387 5.68 -9.84 -7.46
CA ILE A 387 6.94 -10.56 -7.71
C ILE A 387 8.02 -9.52 -8.01
#